data_AF-A0A7S0WGY7-F1
#
_entry.id   AF-A0A7S0WGY7-F1
#
_cell.length_a   1.000
_cell.length_b   1.000
_cell.length_c   1.000
_cell.angle_alpha   90.00
_cell.angle_beta   90.00
_cell.angle_gamma   90.00
#
_symmetry.space_group_name_H-M   'P 1'
#
loop_
_entity.id
_entity.type
_entity.pdbx_description
1 polymer ?
#
loop_
_entity_poly.entity_id
_entity_poly.type
_entity_poly.pdbx_seq_one_letter_code
_entity_poly.pdbx_strand_id
1 'polypeptide(L)'
;ATSADALFANRSFDEIREVEARTRKEASDKADALRALLAESYKDAIDAVEALETINKTTMELGVLSVEVNEALERMGDVSTRKRTMRGSDEAEAGGAGAERAMSTTLALGSRVKFLLDTPEKIWGLLEDCDYASGAQRLKAAIEVLGALATSHQGSGAADDATRMFPVLRQQSMVLSSFKAHVSKRARAGLERTNLRSDEAASALSALFAVESLSTSQAMKLLLQMRRAWVRACLRDIASSVTTQDMLNKRLAGLMRDVKHIIQLTFDMFAGDESILMSESKHKIESLDDLFHGVFEPEAEIERFQRVMKDKRGNLEILSATTVSDACRAWLDAIAGDVKQRGVAVFGKMSNCKELAALERSSRISSEN
;
A
#
# COMPACT_ATOMS: atom_id res chain seq x y z
N ALA A 1 -12.60 31.79 -31.49
CA ALA A 1 -12.68 31.67 -32.95
C ALA A 1 -12.90 33.07 -33.53
N THR A 2 -11.82 33.74 -33.92
CA THR A 2 -11.84 35.00 -34.66
C THR A 2 -12.24 34.67 -36.09
N SER A 3 -13.49 34.97 -36.46
CA SER A 3 -14.04 34.62 -37.78
C SER A 3 -13.20 35.24 -38.90
N ALA A 4 -12.94 34.49 -39.97
CA ALA A 4 -12.19 34.93 -41.15
C ALA A 4 -12.78 36.24 -41.72
N ASP A 5 -14.09 36.42 -41.63
CA ASP A 5 -14.81 37.63 -42.09
C ASP A 5 -14.36 38.91 -41.35
N ALA A 6 -13.98 38.81 -40.08
CA ALA A 6 -13.50 39.96 -39.30
C ALA A 6 -12.04 40.33 -39.63
N LEU A 7 -11.27 39.38 -40.17
CA LEU A 7 -9.90 39.60 -40.66
C LEU A 7 -9.91 40.32 -42.02
N PHE A 8 -10.82 39.94 -42.93
CA PHE A 8 -10.97 40.59 -44.23
C PHE A 8 -11.53 42.02 -44.14
N ALA A 9 -12.34 42.33 -43.13
CA ALA A 9 -12.96 43.65 -42.97
C ALA A 9 -12.02 44.75 -42.41
N ASN A 10 -10.99 44.37 -41.65
CA ASN A 10 -10.21 45.31 -40.82
C ASN A 10 -8.70 45.35 -41.15
N ARG A 11 -8.23 44.59 -42.14
CA ARG A 11 -6.81 44.45 -42.50
C ARG A 11 -6.61 44.69 -43.98
N SER A 12 -5.45 45.24 -44.36
CA SER A 12 -5.10 45.38 -45.77
C SER A 12 -4.76 44.01 -46.39
N PHE A 13 -4.84 43.90 -47.71
CA PHE A 13 -4.58 42.65 -48.43
C PHE A 13 -3.18 42.07 -48.14
N ASP A 14 -2.17 42.93 -48.00
CA ASP A 14 -0.79 42.52 -47.69
C ASP A 14 -0.67 41.96 -46.26
N GLU A 15 -1.37 42.55 -45.28
CA GLU A 15 -1.42 42.06 -43.90
C GLU A 15 -2.11 40.69 -43.81
N ILE A 16 -3.16 40.47 -44.62
CA ILE A 16 -3.88 39.20 -44.68
C ILE A 16 -2.98 38.11 -45.29
N ARG A 17 -2.21 38.44 -46.34
CA ARG A 17 -1.26 37.52 -46.95
C ARG A 17 -0.10 37.19 -46.00
N GLU A 18 0.35 38.14 -45.19
CA GLU A 18 1.35 37.89 -44.16
C GLU A 18 0.82 36.97 -43.04
N VAL A 19 -0.43 37.22 -42.58
CA VAL A 19 -1.10 36.35 -41.60
C VAL A 19 -1.27 34.93 -42.16
N GLU A 20 -1.69 34.80 -43.43
CA GLU A 20 -1.85 33.51 -44.11
C GLU A 20 -0.52 32.75 -44.24
N ALA A 21 0.55 33.43 -44.67
CA ALA A 21 1.88 32.85 -44.76
C ALA A 21 2.41 32.42 -43.37
N ARG A 22 2.19 33.24 -42.34
CA ARG A 22 2.57 32.92 -40.96
C ARG A 22 1.80 31.73 -40.42
N THR A 23 0.47 31.70 -40.58
CA THR A 23 -0.36 30.58 -40.12
C THR A 23 -0.05 29.29 -40.89
N ARG A 24 0.24 29.36 -42.19
CA ARG A 24 0.69 28.19 -42.97
C ARG A 24 2.03 27.65 -42.46
N LYS A 25 2.98 28.53 -42.14
CA LYS A 25 4.26 28.14 -41.56
C LYS A 25 4.08 27.51 -40.18
N GLU A 26 3.32 28.15 -39.29
CA GLU A 26 3.01 27.62 -37.96
C GLU A 26 2.28 26.26 -38.00
N ALA A 27 1.40 26.06 -38.99
CA ALA A 27 0.74 24.77 -39.19
C ALA A 27 1.72 23.69 -39.67
N SER A 28 2.67 24.03 -40.55
CA SER A 28 3.73 23.12 -40.98
C SER A 28 4.64 22.75 -39.82
N ASP A 29 5.11 23.74 -39.06
CA ASP A 29 6.01 23.54 -37.91
C ASP A 29 5.35 22.66 -36.83
N LYS A 30 4.04 22.85 -36.57
CA LYS A 30 3.27 21.99 -35.66
C LYS A 30 3.07 20.58 -36.21
N ALA A 31 2.85 20.42 -37.51
CA ALA A 31 2.73 19.10 -38.11
C ALA A 31 4.05 18.31 -38.02
N ASP A 32 5.18 18.97 -38.23
CA ASP A 32 6.51 18.35 -38.11
C ASP A 32 6.88 18.06 -36.65
N ALA A 33 6.53 18.95 -35.71
CA ALA A 33 6.69 18.67 -34.28
C ALA A 33 5.85 17.48 -33.81
N LEU A 34 4.60 17.33 -34.29
CA LEU A 34 3.77 16.17 -33.99
C LEU A 34 4.34 14.88 -34.59
N ARG A 35 4.89 14.93 -35.81
CA ARG A 35 5.58 13.77 -36.40
C ARG A 35 6.79 13.35 -35.59
N ALA A 36 7.60 14.30 -35.12
CA ALA A 36 8.76 14.02 -34.28
C ALA A 36 8.35 13.41 -32.93
N LEU A 37 7.33 13.95 -32.28
CA LEU A 37 6.85 13.44 -30.99
C LEU A 37 6.26 12.02 -31.13
N LEU A 38 5.50 11.77 -32.19
CA LEU A 38 5.00 10.42 -32.47
C LEU A 38 6.14 9.44 -32.72
N ALA A 39 7.15 9.84 -33.53
CA ALA A 39 8.32 9.01 -33.79
C ALA A 39 9.08 8.67 -32.50
N GLU A 40 9.25 9.65 -31.59
CA GLU A 40 9.84 9.40 -30.27
C GLU A 40 8.99 8.44 -29.44
N SER A 41 7.66 8.62 -29.42
CA SER A 41 6.78 7.71 -28.66
C SER A 41 6.78 6.27 -29.21
N TYR A 42 6.92 6.10 -30.53
CA TYR A 42 7.06 4.78 -31.15
C TYR A 42 8.42 4.16 -30.84
N LYS A 43 9.48 4.97 -30.81
CA LYS A 43 10.81 4.53 -30.40
C LYS A 43 10.81 4.10 -28.93
N ASP A 44 10.23 4.89 -28.04
CA ASP A 44 10.09 4.54 -26.62
C ASP A 44 9.27 3.27 -26.42
N ALA A 45 8.20 3.08 -27.19
CA ALA A 45 7.40 1.86 -27.14
C ALA A 45 8.18 0.62 -27.61
N ILE A 46 9.02 0.75 -28.64
CA ILE A 46 9.89 -0.32 -29.13
C ILE A 46 10.97 -0.63 -28.08
N ASP A 47 11.65 0.39 -27.57
CA ASP A 47 12.70 0.25 -26.55
C ASP A 47 12.13 -0.41 -25.26
N ALA A 48 10.88 -0.11 -24.89
CA ALA A 48 10.19 -0.76 -23.78
C ALA A 48 9.89 -2.24 -24.04
N VAL A 49 9.54 -2.62 -25.27
CA VAL A 49 9.32 -4.03 -25.64
C VAL A 49 10.64 -4.81 -25.62
N GLU A 50 11.73 -4.23 -26.14
CA GLU A 50 13.07 -4.84 -26.08
C GLU A 50 13.57 -5.03 -24.63
N ALA A 51 13.28 -4.05 -23.76
CA ALA A 51 13.57 -4.17 -22.34
C ALA A 51 12.78 -5.31 -21.69
N LEU A 52 11.49 -5.47 -22.02
CA LEU A 52 10.66 -6.58 -21.53
C LEU A 52 11.16 -7.94 -22.01
N GLU A 53 11.61 -8.04 -23.27
CA GLU A 53 12.21 -9.27 -23.79
C GLU A 53 13.50 -9.64 -23.05
N THR A 54 14.33 -8.63 -22.75
CA THR A 54 15.57 -8.81 -21.97
C THR A 54 15.27 -9.26 -20.54
N ILE A 55 14.26 -8.66 -19.89
CA ILE A 55 13.81 -9.05 -18.56
C ILE A 55 13.28 -10.49 -18.57
N ASN A 56 12.49 -10.86 -19.58
CA ASN A 56 11.95 -12.21 -19.69
C ASN A 56 13.08 -13.24 -19.84
N LYS A 57 14.05 -12.97 -20.72
CA LYS A 57 15.22 -13.85 -20.91
C LYS A 57 16.02 -14.03 -19.63
N THR A 58 16.36 -12.93 -18.95
CA THR A 58 17.12 -12.98 -17.69
C THR A 58 16.35 -13.66 -16.57
N THR A 59 15.01 -13.54 -16.55
CA THR A 59 14.14 -14.26 -15.61
C THR A 59 14.15 -15.77 -15.88
N MET A 60 14.13 -16.21 -17.14
CA MET A 60 14.25 -17.63 -17.48
C MET A 60 15.63 -18.18 -17.11
N GLU A 61 16.70 -17.44 -17.38
CA GLU A 61 18.07 -17.80 -16.98
C GLU A 61 18.21 -17.92 -15.45
N LEU A 62 17.61 -17.00 -14.70
CA LEU A 62 17.56 -17.06 -13.23
C LEU A 62 16.76 -18.26 -12.74
N GLY A 63 15.67 -18.62 -13.43
CA GLY A 63 14.88 -19.82 -13.15
C GLY A 63 15.71 -21.10 -13.30
N VAL A 64 16.48 -21.23 -14.38
CA VAL A 64 17.39 -22.36 -14.59
C VAL A 64 18.46 -22.40 -13.50
N LEU A 65 19.08 -21.26 -13.20
CA LEU A 65 20.12 -21.18 -12.16
C LEU A 65 19.59 -21.50 -10.76
N SER A 66 18.34 -21.14 -10.46
CA SER A 66 17.65 -21.52 -9.23
C SER A 66 17.45 -23.03 -9.12
N VAL A 67 17.05 -23.69 -10.20
CA VAL A 67 16.94 -25.16 -10.26
C VAL A 67 18.31 -25.80 -10.07
N GLU A 68 19.35 -25.32 -10.76
CA GLU A 68 20.72 -25.83 -10.61
C GLU A 68 21.25 -25.68 -9.17
N VAL A 69 21.00 -24.53 -8.53
CA VAL A 69 21.37 -24.29 -7.13
C VAL A 69 20.61 -25.21 -6.19
N ASN A 70 19.31 -25.42 -6.42
CA ASN A 70 18.50 -26.32 -5.61
C ASN A 70 18.98 -27.78 -5.75
N GLU A 71 19.27 -28.24 -6.97
CA GLU A 71 19.85 -29.57 -7.19
C GLU A 71 21.27 -29.70 -6.59
N ALA A 72 22.08 -28.64 -6.62
CA ALA A 72 23.39 -28.65 -5.97
C ALA A 72 23.26 -28.73 -4.43
N LEU A 73 22.28 -28.03 -3.85
CA LEU A 73 21.93 -28.11 -2.43
C LEU A 73 21.44 -29.50 -2.04
N GLU A 74 20.59 -30.14 -2.85
CA GLU A 74 20.15 -31.53 -2.63
C GLU A 74 21.32 -32.52 -2.69
N ARG A 75 22.22 -32.38 -3.67
CA ARG A 75 23.44 -33.21 -3.75
C ARG A 75 24.36 -33.02 -2.54
N MET A 76 24.51 -31.80 -2.03
CA MET A 76 25.27 -31.52 -0.79
C MET A 76 24.55 -32.05 0.46
N GLY A 77 23.21 -32.02 0.47
CA GLY A 77 22.37 -32.64 1.49
C GLY A 77 22.62 -34.14 1.56
N ASP A 78 22.66 -34.82 0.42
CA ASP A 78 22.92 -36.26 0.31
C ASP A 78 24.33 -36.67 0.75
N VAL A 79 25.34 -35.84 0.49
CA VAL A 79 26.70 -36.04 1.03
C VAL A 79 26.70 -35.94 2.57
N SER A 80 25.87 -35.07 3.15
CA SER A 80 25.70 -34.93 4.61
C SER A 80 24.90 -36.09 5.23
N THR A 81 23.96 -36.68 4.49
CA THR A 81 23.26 -37.91 4.88
C THR A 81 24.19 -39.13 4.80
N ARG A 82 25.02 -39.21 3.76
CA ARG A 82 25.98 -40.31 3.55
C ARG A 82 27.12 -40.32 4.57
N LYS A 83 27.52 -39.14 5.06
CA LYS A 83 28.49 -38.98 6.16
C LYS A 83 27.92 -39.40 7.52
N ARG A 84 26.59 -39.35 7.71
CA ARG A 84 25.90 -39.89 8.90
C ARG A 84 25.75 -41.41 8.87
N THR A 85 25.50 -42.02 7.70
CA THR A 85 25.36 -43.49 7.60
C THR A 85 26.68 -44.26 7.67
N MET A 86 27.82 -43.61 7.42
CA MET A 86 29.15 -44.22 7.53
C MET A 86 29.83 -44.02 8.89
N ARG A 87 29.24 -43.24 9.80
CA ARG A 87 29.76 -43.00 11.16
C ARG A 87 28.87 -43.67 12.20
N GLY A 88 28.50 -44.92 11.91
CA GLY A 88 27.80 -45.84 12.80
C GLY A 88 28.72 -47.00 13.18
N SER A 89 29.93 -46.71 13.62
CA SER A 89 30.78 -47.66 14.35
C SER A 89 31.86 -46.89 15.11
N ASP A 90 31.72 -46.97 16.43
CA ASP A 90 32.76 -46.86 17.45
C ASP A 90 33.38 -45.49 17.78
N GLU A 91 33.08 -45.07 19.03
CA GLU A 91 33.90 -44.29 19.96
C GLU A 91 34.15 -42.79 19.68
N ALA A 92 33.20 -41.91 20.09
CA ALA A 92 33.48 -40.54 20.60
C ALA A 92 32.20 -39.77 21.05
N GLU A 93 31.44 -40.28 22.02
CA GLU A 93 30.14 -39.72 22.46
C GLU A 93 30.23 -38.74 23.66
N ALA A 94 31.10 -37.74 23.59
CA ALA A 94 31.06 -36.62 24.56
C ALA A 94 31.36 -35.24 23.94
N GLY A 95 32.19 -35.17 22.89
CA GLY A 95 32.52 -33.91 22.20
C GLY A 95 31.61 -33.56 21.02
N GLY A 96 31.00 -34.56 20.36
CA GLY A 96 30.22 -34.37 19.12
C GLY A 96 28.84 -33.74 19.34
N ALA A 97 28.12 -34.19 20.37
CA ALA A 97 26.78 -33.68 20.69
C ALA A 97 26.80 -32.19 21.10
N GLY A 98 27.89 -31.72 21.70
CA GLY A 98 28.08 -30.30 22.05
C GLY A 98 28.30 -29.40 20.82
N ALA A 99 29.10 -29.86 19.84
CA ALA A 99 29.36 -29.14 18.61
C ALA A 99 28.13 -29.08 17.69
N GLU A 100 27.38 -30.18 17.59
CA GLU A 100 26.14 -30.24 16.80
C GLU A 100 25.03 -29.37 17.40
N ARG A 101 24.91 -29.36 18.74
CA ARG A 101 24.00 -28.47 19.46
C ARG A 101 24.40 -26.99 19.34
N ALA A 102 25.69 -26.67 19.34
CA ALA A 102 26.19 -25.31 19.10
C ALA A 102 26.00 -24.84 17.64
N MET A 103 26.13 -25.75 16.67
CA MET A 103 25.84 -25.47 15.27
C MET A 103 24.34 -25.25 15.04
N SER A 104 23.48 -26.02 15.71
CA SER A 104 22.02 -25.82 15.64
C SER A 104 21.60 -24.49 16.26
N THR A 105 22.16 -24.10 17.40
CA THR A 105 21.82 -22.81 18.03
C THR A 105 22.31 -21.61 17.22
N THR A 106 23.48 -21.69 16.59
CA THR A 106 23.98 -20.64 15.70
C THR A 106 23.15 -20.54 14.42
N LEU A 107 22.69 -21.66 13.86
CA LEU A 107 21.73 -21.67 12.73
C LEU A 107 20.37 -21.06 13.11
N ALA A 108 19.83 -21.45 14.26
CA ALA A 108 18.58 -20.91 14.79
C ALA A 108 18.65 -19.39 15.01
N LEU A 109 19.76 -18.90 15.55
CA LEU A 109 19.98 -17.46 15.72
C LEU A 109 20.20 -16.76 14.37
N GLY A 110 21.01 -17.34 13.48
CA GLY A 110 21.30 -16.78 12.16
C GLY A 110 20.05 -16.60 11.31
N SER A 111 19.12 -17.58 11.33
CA SER A 111 17.84 -17.48 10.61
C SER A 111 16.94 -16.36 11.14
N ARG A 112 16.90 -16.15 12.46
CA ARG A 112 16.17 -15.03 13.09
C ARG A 112 16.80 -13.69 12.77
N VAL A 113 18.13 -13.59 12.79
CA VAL A 113 18.86 -12.38 12.36
C VAL A 113 18.55 -12.09 10.89
N LYS A 114 18.60 -13.09 10.01
CA LYS A 114 18.23 -12.94 8.59
C LYS A 114 16.80 -12.45 8.42
N PHE A 115 15.84 -13.04 9.13
CA PHE A 115 14.45 -12.60 9.13
C PHE A 115 14.31 -11.11 9.49
N LEU A 116 15.05 -10.64 10.50
CA LEU A 116 15.06 -9.23 10.90
C LEU A 116 15.67 -8.32 9.81
N LEU A 117 16.74 -8.77 9.15
CA LEU A 117 17.40 -8.01 8.07
C LEU A 117 16.54 -7.92 6.81
N ASP A 118 15.80 -8.97 6.46
CA ASP A 118 14.93 -9.01 5.28
C ASP A 118 13.59 -8.28 5.52
N THR A 119 13.25 -7.98 6.79
CA THR A 119 11.94 -7.41 7.14
C THR A 119 11.69 -6.00 6.58
N PRO A 120 12.61 -5.03 6.66
CA PRO A 120 12.43 -3.70 6.09
C PRO A 120 12.04 -3.72 4.60
N GLU A 121 12.73 -4.53 3.78
CA GLU A 121 12.46 -4.65 2.34
C GLU A 121 11.06 -5.24 2.09
N LYS A 122 10.74 -6.35 2.75
CA LYS A 122 9.41 -6.97 2.61
C LYS A 122 8.27 -6.07 3.08
N ILE A 123 8.47 -5.29 4.14
CA ILE A 123 7.48 -4.30 4.56
C ILE A 123 7.28 -3.27 3.45
N TRP A 124 8.34 -2.76 2.83
CA TRP A 124 8.18 -1.80 1.73
C TRP A 124 7.41 -2.36 0.55
N GLY A 125 7.71 -3.58 0.10
CA GLY A 125 6.94 -4.25 -0.95
C GLY A 125 5.45 -4.34 -0.61
N LEU A 126 5.12 -4.82 0.59
CA LEU A 126 3.73 -4.90 1.06
C LEU A 126 3.04 -3.53 1.14
N LEU A 127 3.75 -2.46 1.52
CA LEU A 127 3.20 -1.11 1.54
C LEU A 127 2.96 -0.53 0.14
N GLU A 128 3.74 -0.95 -0.86
CA GLU A 128 3.58 -0.57 -2.27
C GLU A 128 2.39 -1.31 -2.91
N ASP A 129 2.21 -2.58 -2.56
CA ASP A 129 1.07 -3.41 -2.97
C ASP A 129 -0.25 -3.05 -2.26
N CYS A 130 -0.23 -2.00 -1.41
CA CYS A 130 -1.35 -1.58 -0.57
C CYS A 130 -1.81 -2.63 0.46
N ASP A 131 -0.98 -3.65 0.75
CA ASP A 131 -1.23 -4.63 1.79
C ASP A 131 -0.65 -4.21 3.14
N TYR A 132 -1.21 -3.12 3.66
CA TYR A 132 -0.77 -2.47 4.90
C TYR A 132 -0.86 -3.39 6.11
N ALA A 133 -1.90 -4.23 6.20
CA ALA A 133 -2.12 -5.16 7.31
C ALA A 133 -0.98 -6.17 7.42
N SER A 134 -0.61 -6.83 6.31
CA SER A 134 0.51 -7.76 6.28
C SER A 134 1.83 -7.08 6.61
N GLY A 135 2.05 -5.85 6.12
CA GLY A 135 3.22 -5.05 6.48
C GLY A 135 3.29 -4.77 7.99
N ALA A 136 2.17 -4.42 8.62
CA ALA A 136 2.08 -4.18 10.06
C ALA A 136 2.25 -5.47 10.89
N GLN A 137 1.70 -6.59 10.42
CA GLN A 137 1.87 -7.91 11.04
C GLN A 137 3.33 -8.33 11.01
N ARG A 138 4.01 -8.18 9.86
CA ARG A 138 5.43 -8.47 9.71
C ARG A 138 6.30 -7.61 10.62
N LEU A 139 6.01 -6.32 10.71
CA LEU A 139 6.68 -5.43 11.66
C LEU A 139 6.52 -5.92 13.10
N LYS A 140 5.31 -6.29 13.50
CA LYS A 140 5.04 -6.79 14.86
C LYS A 140 5.77 -8.11 15.12
N ALA A 141 5.73 -9.05 14.18
CA ALA A 141 6.48 -10.30 14.26
C ALA A 141 7.99 -10.06 14.44
N ALA A 142 8.57 -9.12 13.70
CA ALA A 142 9.98 -8.74 13.85
C ALA A 142 10.30 -8.11 15.20
N ILE A 143 9.43 -7.26 15.74
CA ILE A 143 9.60 -6.71 17.09
C ILE A 143 9.56 -7.82 18.14
N GLU A 144 8.64 -8.79 18.01
CA GLU A 144 8.56 -9.94 18.93
C GLU A 144 9.79 -10.84 18.84
N VAL A 145 10.29 -11.14 17.62
CA VAL A 145 11.53 -11.90 17.43
C VAL A 145 12.71 -11.18 18.06
N LEU A 146 12.84 -9.88 17.82
CA LEU A 146 13.91 -9.06 18.42
C LEU A 146 13.83 -9.03 19.95
N GLY A 147 12.62 -8.89 20.50
CA GLY A 147 12.39 -8.93 21.95
C GLY A 147 12.69 -10.31 22.56
N ALA A 148 12.32 -11.38 21.85
CA ALA A 148 12.65 -12.75 22.25
C ALA A 148 14.17 -12.96 22.27
N LEU A 149 14.90 -12.52 21.25
CA LEU A 149 16.38 -12.60 21.22
C LEU A 149 17.04 -11.81 22.36
N ALA A 150 16.43 -10.70 22.79
CA ALA A 150 16.92 -9.93 23.94
C ALA A 150 16.62 -10.59 25.30
N THR A 151 15.62 -11.47 25.38
CA THR A 151 15.10 -12.04 26.64
C THR A 151 15.39 -13.54 26.83
N SER A 152 15.59 -14.31 25.76
CA SER A 152 15.75 -15.78 25.77
C SER A 152 17.02 -16.28 26.46
N HIS A 153 17.89 -15.39 26.92
CA HIS A 153 19.16 -15.75 27.55
C HIS A 153 19.40 -15.08 28.93
N GLN A 154 18.34 -14.71 29.64
CA GLN A 154 18.42 -14.07 30.97
C GLN A 154 18.92 -14.97 32.12
N GLY A 155 19.56 -16.10 31.83
CA GLY A 155 20.23 -16.96 32.82
C GLY A 155 21.73 -16.72 33.00
N SER A 156 22.41 -16.02 32.07
CA SER A 156 23.86 -15.75 32.17
C SER A 156 24.28 -14.71 31.12
N GLY A 157 24.34 -13.41 31.43
CA GLY A 157 25.09 -12.41 30.65
C GLY A 157 24.85 -12.27 29.13
N ALA A 158 23.82 -12.90 28.54
CA ALA A 158 23.85 -13.32 27.13
C ALA A 158 22.90 -12.58 26.16
N ALA A 159 22.11 -11.60 26.62
CA ALA A 159 21.60 -10.57 25.70
C ALA A 159 22.78 -9.82 25.01
N ASP A 160 23.91 -9.75 25.73
CA ASP A 160 25.18 -9.26 25.19
C ASP A 160 25.78 -10.26 24.20
N ASP A 161 25.58 -11.59 24.34
CA ASP A 161 26.17 -12.60 23.44
C ASP A 161 25.53 -12.62 22.04
N ALA A 162 24.20 -12.55 21.92
CA ALA A 162 23.56 -12.44 20.59
C ALA A 162 23.95 -11.14 19.88
N THR A 163 24.06 -10.04 20.64
CA THR A 163 24.48 -8.73 20.13
C THR A 163 25.99 -8.67 19.86
N ARG A 164 26.81 -9.42 20.60
CA ARG A 164 28.25 -9.59 20.35
C ARG A 164 28.49 -10.39 19.08
N MET A 165 27.73 -11.46 18.86
CA MET A 165 27.81 -12.24 17.63
C MET A 165 27.23 -11.48 16.44
N PHE A 166 26.16 -10.71 16.64
CA PHE A 166 25.50 -9.92 15.60
C PHE A 166 25.28 -8.46 16.05
N PRO A 167 26.30 -7.60 15.96
CA PRO A 167 26.21 -6.18 16.35
C PRO A 167 25.12 -5.41 15.60
N VAL A 168 24.78 -5.89 14.40
CA VAL A 168 23.72 -5.34 13.54
C VAL A 168 22.35 -5.31 14.22
N LEU A 169 22.09 -6.17 15.21
CA LEU A 169 20.81 -6.22 15.93
C LEU A 169 20.47 -4.90 16.65
N ARG A 170 21.48 -4.16 17.15
CA ARG A 170 21.25 -2.84 17.76
C ARG A 170 20.75 -1.83 16.73
N GLN A 171 21.32 -1.86 15.53
CA GLN A 171 20.88 -0.99 14.43
C GLN A 171 19.48 -1.36 13.97
N GLN A 172 19.19 -2.66 13.84
CA GLN A 172 17.87 -3.13 13.42
C GLN A 172 16.76 -2.80 14.40
N SER A 173 17.05 -2.79 15.71
CA SER A 173 16.10 -2.29 16.72
C SER A 173 15.63 -0.87 16.43
N MET A 174 16.56 0.04 16.13
CA MET A 174 16.24 1.42 15.79
C MET A 174 15.47 1.51 14.47
N VAL A 175 15.91 0.79 13.43
CA VAL A 175 15.23 0.74 12.14
C VAL A 175 13.79 0.29 12.30
N LEU A 176 13.55 -0.89 12.90
CA LEU A 176 12.21 -1.44 13.10
C LEU A 176 11.33 -0.52 13.97
N SER A 177 11.89 0.14 14.99
CA SER A 177 11.14 1.11 15.78
C SER A 177 10.61 2.28 14.95
N SER A 178 11.36 2.74 13.94
CA SER A 178 10.94 3.81 13.04
C SER A 178 9.85 3.39 12.04
N PHE A 179 9.80 2.10 11.68
CA PHE A 179 8.83 1.56 10.72
C PHE A 179 7.39 1.69 11.19
N LYS A 180 7.14 1.76 12.50
CA LYS A 180 5.81 2.09 13.05
C LYS A 180 5.27 3.40 12.45
N ALA A 181 6.09 4.45 12.38
CA ALA A 181 5.69 5.73 11.78
C ALA A 181 5.49 5.61 10.26
N HIS A 182 6.32 4.82 9.57
CA HIS A 182 6.20 4.62 8.12
C HIS A 182 4.93 3.87 7.72
N VAL A 183 4.64 2.74 8.38
CA VAL A 183 3.41 1.95 8.17
C VAL A 183 2.18 2.82 8.44
N SER A 184 2.18 3.52 9.58
CA SER A 184 1.14 4.46 9.97
C SER A 184 0.88 5.55 8.92
N LYS A 185 1.96 6.17 8.41
CA LYS A 185 1.86 7.22 7.37
C LYS A 185 1.33 6.66 6.06
N ARG A 186 1.81 5.48 5.62
CA ARG A 186 1.38 4.87 4.35
C ARG A 186 -0.06 4.37 4.41
N ALA A 187 -0.48 3.76 5.52
CA ALA A 187 -1.87 3.36 5.72
C ALA A 187 -2.83 4.56 5.65
N ARG A 188 -2.49 5.69 6.28
CA ARG A 188 -3.30 6.93 6.17
C ARG A 188 -3.36 7.47 4.74
N ALA A 189 -2.24 7.47 4.02
CA ALA A 189 -2.23 7.87 2.61
C ALA A 189 -3.09 6.92 1.75
N GLY A 190 -3.14 5.63 2.08
CA GLY A 190 -4.04 4.65 1.47
C GLY A 190 -5.51 5.05 1.60
N LEU A 191 -5.94 5.52 2.78
CA LEU A 191 -7.32 5.97 3.02
C LEU A 191 -7.71 7.24 2.24
N GLU A 192 -6.73 8.03 1.79
CA GLU A 192 -6.93 9.22 0.95
C GLU A 192 -6.98 8.90 -0.54
N ARG A 193 -6.83 7.64 -0.96
CA ARG A 193 -6.87 7.28 -2.39
C ARG A 193 -8.28 7.50 -2.97
N THR A 194 -8.33 7.85 -4.25
CA THR A 194 -9.57 7.84 -5.05
C THR A 194 -10.05 6.41 -5.23
N ASN A 195 -11.36 6.17 -5.25
CA ASN A 195 -11.95 4.84 -5.43
C ASN A 195 -11.48 3.81 -4.37
N LEU A 196 -11.48 4.20 -3.10
CA LEU A 196 -11.04 3.36 -1.98
C LEU A 196 -11.87 2.06 -1.91
N ARG A 197 -11.21 0.91 -2.10
CA ARG A 197 -11.84 -0.41 -2.02
C ARG A 197 -11.96 -0.89 -0.57
N SER A 198 -12.93 -1.78 -0.30
CA SER A 198 -13.22 -2.23 1.07
C SER A 198 -12.07 -3.03 1.70
N ASP A 199 -11.40 -3.86 0.91
CA ASP A 199 -10.20 -4.63 1.30
C ASP A 199 -9.00 -3.73 1.59
N GLU A 200 -8.76 -2.72 0.75
CA GLU A 200 -7.69 -1.75 0.95
C GLU A 200 -7.93 -0.90 2.21
N ALA A 201 -9.17 -0.48 2.45
CA ALA A 201 -9.56 0.24 3.66
C ALA A 201 -9.42 -0.63 4.91
N ALA A 202 -9.84 -1.89 4.84
CA ALA A 202 -9.71 -2.86 5.93
C ALA A 202 -8.25 -3.14 6.25
N SER A 203 -7.42 -3.33 5.23
CA SER A 203 -5.98 -3.53 5.37
C SER A 203 -5.31 -2.31 6.02
N ALA A 204 -5.62 -1.10 5.55
CA ALA A 204 -5.09 0.16 6.09
C ALA A 204 -5.52 0.38 7.55
N LEU A 205 -6.79 0.17 7.89
CA LEU A 205 -7.28 0.34 9.25
C LEU A 205 -6.72 -0.74 10.18
N SER A 206 -6.62 -1.99 9.74
CA SER A 206 -5.98 -3.10 10.47
C SER A 206 -4.51 -2.80 10.79
N ALA A 207 -3.78 -2.20 9.85
CA ALA A 207 -2.42 -1.75 10.09
C ALA A 207 -2.35 -0.68 11.19
N LEU A 208 -3.26 0.29 11.15
CA LEU A 208 -3.36 1.36 12.15
C LEU A 208 -3.74 0.81 13.53
N PHE A 209 -4.66 -0.16 13.61
CA PHE A 209 -4.95 -0.89 14.85
C PHE A 209 -3.69 -1.57 15.42
N ALA A 210 -2.97 -2.30 14.57
CA ALA A 210 -1.81 -3.07 14.98
C ALA A 210 -0.68 -2.17 15.51
N VAL A 211 -0.45 -1.04 14.84
CA VAL A 211 0.69 -0.16 15.08
C VAL A 211 0.39 0.93 16.11
N GLU A 212 -0.80 1.53 16.10
CA GLU A 212 -1.15 2.68 16.95
C GLU A 212 -2.08 2.33 18.12
N SER A 213 -2.56 1.08 18.21
CA SER A 213 -3.49 0.64 19.26
C SER A 213 -4.76 1.50 19.34
N LEU A 214 -5.30 1.88 18.18
CA LEU A 214 -6.57 2.63 18.10
C LEU A 214 -7.74 1.78 18.59
N SER A 215 -8.74 2.42 19.20
CA SER A 215 -10.05 1.77 19.40
C SER A 215 -10.88 1.76 18.11
N THR A 216 -11.89 0.90 18.03
CA THR A 216 -12.78 0.82 16.86
C THR A 216 -13.43 2.18 16.55
N SER A 217 -13.89 2.89 17.59
CA SER A 217 -14.45 4.24 17.46
C SER A 217 -13.42 5.26 16.96
N GLN A 218 -12.17 5.19 17.42
CA GLN A 218 -11.10 6.07 16.95
C GLN A 218 -10.74 5.80 15.48
N ALA A 219 -10.67 4.54 15.07
CA ALA A 219 -10.41 4.15 13.69
C ALA A 219 -11.50 4.64 12.73
N MET A 220 -12.79 4.50 13.11
CA MET A 220 -13.91 5.03 12.33
C MET A 220 -13.81 6.56 12.19
N LYS A 221 -13.58 7.28 13.29
CA LYS A 221 -13.41 8.74 13.26
C LYS A 221 -12.23 9.14 12.38
N LEU A 222 -11.12 8.40 12.44
CA LEU A 222 -9.95 8.63 11.60
C LEU A 222 -10.29 8.44 10.12
N LEU A 223 -10.95 7.35 9.72
CA LEU A 223 -11.39 7.14 8.33
C LEU A 223 -12.20 8.34 7.83
N LEU A 224 -13.23 8.74 8.57
CA LEU A 224 -14.09 9.87 8.21
C LEU A 224 -13.31 11.19 8.14
N GLN A 225 -12.36 11.43 9.04
CA GLN A 225 -11.49 12.60 9.03
C GLN A 225 -10.58 12.64 7.80
N MET A 226 -9.91 11.53 7.47
CA MET A 226 -9.07 11.41 6.28
C MET A 226 -9.89 11.66 5.01
N ARG A 227 -11.09 11.07 4.92
CA ARG A 227 -12.01 11.28 3.79
C ARG A 227 -12.51 12.72 3.70
N ARG A 228 -12.77 13.39 4.83
CA ARG A 228 -13.11 14.82 4.83
C ARG A 228 -11.94 15.67 4.31
N ALA A 229 -10.71 15.38 4.74
CA ALA A 229 -9.52 16.08 4.25
C ALA A 229 -9.33 15.92 2.74
N TRP A 230 -9.53 14.71 2.23
CA TRP A 230 -9.53 14.40 0.80
C TRP A 230 -10.63 15.17 0.04
N VAL A 231 -11.88 15.15 0.52
CA VAL A 231 -13.00 15.93 -0.08
C VAL A 231 -12.64 17.41 -0.17
N ARG A 232 -12.06 17.99 0.89
CA ARG A 232 -11.61 19.39 0.87
C ARG A 232 -10.50 19.63 -0.17
N ALA A 233 -9.60 18.67 -0.37
CA ALA A 233 -8.56 18.76 -1.38
C ALA A 233 -9.17 18.73 -2.80
N CYS A 234 -10.14 17.84 -3.06
CA CYS A 234 -10.88 17.82 -4.31
C CYS A 234 -11.64 19.12 -4.57
N LEU A 235 -12.34 19.65 -3.56
CA LEU A 235 -13.05 20.93 -3.68
C LEU A 235 -12.07 22.09 -3.96
N ARG A 236 -10.88 22.09 -3.35
CA ARG A 236 -9.82 23.06 -3.66
C ARG A 236 -9.38 22.97 -5.12
N ASP A 237 -9.06 21.77 -5.58
CA ASP A 237 -8.60 21.53 -6.96
C ASP A 237 -9.67 21.93 -7.98
N ILE A 238 -10.94 21.58 -7.73
CA ILE A 238 -12.07 21.99 -8.57
C ILE A 238 -12.23 23.52 -8.57
N ALA A 239 -12.08 24.18 -7.41
CA ALA A 239 -12.18 25.64 -7.33
C ALA A 239 -11.05 26.35 -8.08
N SER A 240 -9.82 25.84 -8.06
CA SER A 240 -8.68 26.46 -8.76
C SER A 240 -8.57 26.10 -10.24
N SER A 241 -9.11 24.96 -10.68
CA SER A 241 -8.95 24.50 -12.06
C SER A 241 -9.82 25.25 -13.06
N VAL A 242 -9.25 25.60 -14.21
CA VAL A 242 -10.01 26.06 -15.38
C VAL A 242 -10.35 24.82 -16.20
N THR A 243 -11.60 24.36 -16.10
CA THR A 243 -12.07 23.14 -16.77
C THR A 243 -13.35 23.41 -17.54
N THR A 244 -13.62 22.60 -18.56
CA THR A 244 -14.89 22.63 -19.28
C THR A 244 -16.03 22.23 -18.33
N GLN A 245 -17.26 22.69 -18.62
CA GLN A 245 -18.44 22.35 -17.82
C GLN A 245 -18.66 20.83 -17.69
N ASP A 246 -18.42 20.08 -18.76
CA ASP A 246 -18.53 18.62 -18.76
C ASP A 246 -17.55 17.97 -17.77
N MET A 247 -16.30 18.44 -17.75
CA MET A 247 -15.27 17.94 -16.82
C MET A 247 -15.58 18.33 -15.36
N LEU A 248 -16.08 19.56 -15.14
CA LEU A 248 -16.53 20.01 -13.82
C LEU A 248 -17.65 19.10 -13.29
N ASN A 249 -18.67 18.84 -14.11
CA ASN A 249 -19.79 17.98 -13.74
C ASN A 249 -19.33 16.54 -13.46
N LYS A 250 -18.44 15.98 -14.27
CA LYS A 250 -17.87 14.64 -14.02
C LYS A 250 -17.11 14.56 -12.70
N ARG A 251 -16.28 15.56 -12.38
CA ARG A 251 -15.52 15.63 -11.12
C ARG A 251 -16.44 15.75 -9.90
N LEU A 252 -17.46 16.61 -9.98
CA LEU A 252 -18.44 16.77 -8.90
C LEU A 252 -19.30 15.51 -8.71
N ALA A 253 -19.72 14.86 -9.80
CA ALA A 253 -20.47 13.62 -9.74
C ALA A 253 -19.61 12.49 -9.12
N GLY A 254 -18.33 12.41 -9.50
CA GLY A 254 -17.38 11.49 -8.90
C GLY A 254 -17.22 11.73 -7.40
N LEU A 255 -17.08 12.99 -6.98
CA LEU A 255 -16.99 13.36 -5.57
C LEU A 255 -18.23 12.94 -4.77
N MET A 256 -19.44 13.18 -5.32
CA MET A 256 -20.69 12.75 -4.69
C MET A 256 -20.79 11.22 -4.56
N ARG A 257 -20.35 10.50 -5.61
CA ARG A 257 -20.32 9.03 -5.61
C ARG A 257 -19.37 8.51 -4.53
N ASP A 258 -18.19 9.11 -4.40
CA ASP A 258 -17.21 8.75 -3.37
C ASP A 258 -17.76 9.04 -1.96
N VAL A 259 -18.44 10.17 -1.75
CA VAL A 259 -19.08 10.47 -0.46
C VAL A 259 -20.13 9.42 -0.10
N LYS A 260 -20.98 9.01 -1.06
CA LYS A 260 -21.97 7.93 -0.85
C LYS A 260 -21.27 6.60 -0.53
N HIS A 261 -20.25 6.25 -1.30
CA HIS A 261 -19.47 5.02 -1.13
C HIS A 261 -18.84 4.93 0.26
N ILE A 262 -18.25 6.03 0.75
CA ILE A 262 -17.63 6.04 2.09
C ILE A 262 -18.65 5.81 3.21
N ILE A 263 -19.90 6.25 3.07
CA ILE A 263 -20.95 5.93 4.05
C ILE A 263 -21.18 4.43 4.07
N GLN A 264 -21.42 3.81 2.90
CA GLN A 264 -21.64 2.38 2.78
C GLN A 264 -20.46 1.59 3.36
N LEU A 265 -19.25 1.95 2.94
CA LEU A 265 -18.01 1.37 3.43
C LEU A 265 -17.89 1.47 4.96
N THR A 266 -18.25 2.60 5.55
CA THR A 266 -18.17 2.78 7.01
C THR A 266 -19.16 1.85 7.72
N PHE A 267 -20.36 1.64 7.17
CA PHE A 267 -21.29 0.65 7.72
C PHE A 267 -20.74 -0.77 7.57
N ASP A 268 -20.29 -1.17 6.39
CA ASP A 268 -19.77 -2.52 6.14
C ASP A 268 -18.55 -2.84 7.02
N MET A 269 -17.71 -1.83 7.30
CA MET A 269 -16.49 -2.00 8.07
C MET A 269 -16.67 -1.99 9.58
N PHE A 270 -17.71 -1.33 10.11
CA PHE A 270 -17.81 -1.04 11.55
C PHE A 270 -19.14 -1.46 12.19
N ALA A 271 -20.22 -1.62 11.43
CA ALA A 271 -21.54 -1.89 11.99
C ALA A 271 -21.77 -3.40 12.17
N GLY A 272 -22.01 -3.82 13.41
CA GLY A 272 -22.43 -5.18 13.74
C GLY A 272 -21.32 -6.24 13.72
N ASP A 273 -21.74 -7.49 13.96
CA ASP A 273 -20.86 -8.64 14.20
C ASP A 273 -20.16 -9.15 12.91
N GLU A 274 -20.77 -8.89 11.74
CA GLU A 274 -20.26 -9.26 10.41
C GLU A 274 -19.35 -8.18 9.79
N SER A 275 -18.92 -7.20 10.59
CA SER A 275 -18.10 -6.11 10.09
C SER A 275 -16.79 -6.60 9.46
N ILE A 276 -16.38 -5.97 8.35
CA ILE A 276 -15.19 -6.38 7.58
C ILE A 276 -13.92 -6.36 8.43
N LEU A 277 -13.78 -5.42 9.38
CA LEU A 277 -12.64 -5.41 10.29
C LEU A 277 -12.60 -6.63 11.22
N MET A 278 -13.78 -7.15 11.58
CA MET A 278 -13.91 -8.35 12.41
C MET A 278 -13.74 -9.63 11.59
N SER A 279 -14.01 -9.60 10.28
CA SER A 279 -13.84 -10.74 9.37
C SER A 279 -12.45 -10.80 8.71
N GLU A 280 -11.82 -9.68 8.33
CA GLU A 280 -10.42 -9.63 7.89
C GLU A 280 -9.46 -10.03 9.01
N SER A 281 -9.80 -9.73 10.26
CA SER A 281 -9.07 -10.31 11.40
C SER A 281 -9.23 -11.84 11.50
N LYS A 282 -10.19 -12.47 10.79
CA LYS A 282 -10.32 -13.94 10.64
C LYS A 282 -9.58 -14.45 9.40
N HIS A 283 -9.47 -13.66 8.33
CA HIS A 283 -9.04 -14.12 7.01
C HIS A 283 -8.07 -13.15 6.32
N LYS A 284 -6.82 -13.06 6.78
CA LYS A 284 -5.66 -12.64 5.98
C LYS A 284 -4.32 -12.91 6.68
N ILE A 285 -4.14 -14.12 7.20
CA ILE A 285 -2.79 -14.63 7.42
C ILE A 285 -2.63 -15.72 6.37
N GLU A 286 -2.10 -15.35 5.19
CA GLU A 286 -2.02 -16.27 4.04
C GLU A 286 -1.22 -17.55 4.34
N SER A 287 -0.26 -17.49 5.25
CA SER A 287 0.12 -18.60 6.12
C SER A 287 1.04 -18.04 7.21
N LEU A 288 0.94 -18.53 8.45
CA LEU A 288 1.95 -18.19 9.46
C LEU A 288 3.34 -18.69 9.04
N ASP A 289 3.37 -19.74 8.21
CA ASP A 289 4.59 -20.26 7.60
C ASP A 289 5.17 -19.28 6.58
N ASP A 290 4.32 -18.55 5.82
CA ASP A 290 4.78 -17.52 4.89
C ASP A 290 5.34 -16.30 5.64
N LEU A 291 4.69 -15.92 6.75
CA LEU A 291 5.15 -14.82 7.59
C LEU A 291 6.57 -15.09 8.10
N PHE A 292 6.80 -16.28 8.66
CA PHE A 292 8.08 -16.71 9.22
C PHE A 292 8.94 -17.51 8.24
N HIS A 293 8.66 -17.44 6.94
CA HIS A 293 9.42 -18.18 5.93
C HIS A 293 10.94 -17.90 6.05
N GLY A 294 11.72 -18.98 6.17
CA GLY A 294 13.17 -18.94 6.32
C GLY A 294 13.67 -18.83 7.77
N VAL A 295 12.78 -18.80 8.77
CA VAL A 295 13.14 -18.97 10.18
C VAL A 295 13.26 -20.46 10.50
N PHE A 296 14.38 -20.86 11.10
CA PHE A 296 14.61 -22.24 11.52
C PHE A 296 13.79 -22.55 12.79
N GLU A 297 12.92 -23.57 12.71
CA GLU A 297 12.00 -24.01 13.78
C GLU A 297 11.22 -22.81 14.37
N PRO A 298 10.24 -22.26 13.61
CA PRO A 298 9.53 -21.02 13.95
C PRO A 298 8.38 -21.22 14.95
N GLU A 299 8.17 -22.41 15.51
CA GLU A 299 6.98 -22.75 16.29
C GLU A 299 6.80 -21.82 17.50
N ALA A 300 7.91 -21.49 18.18
CA ALA A 300 7.90 -20.61 19.33
C ALA A 300 7.56 -19.15 18.95
N GLU A 301 8.05 -18.67 17.81
CA GLU A 301 7.72 -17.35 17.26
C GLU A 301 6.26 -17.27 16.86
N ILE A 302 5.76 -18.31 16.18
CA ILE A 302 4.37 -18.42 15.75
C ILE A 302 3.44 -18.37 16.96
N GLU A 303 3.71 -19.17 17.99
CA GLU A 303 2.88 -19.20 19.20
C GLU A 303 2.87 -17.85 19.92
N ARG A 304 4.05 -17.21 20.07
CA ARG A 304 4.16 -15.87 20.65
C ARG A 304 3.35 -14.86 19.85
N PHE A 305 3.54 -14.82 18.53
CA PHE A 305 2.84 -13.88 17.66
C PHE A 305 1.33 -14.07 17.72
N GLN A 306 0.84 -15.31 17.65
CA GLN A 306 -0.58 -15.64 17.79
C GLN A 306 -1.16 -15.14 19.11
N ARG A 307 -0.44 -15.31 20.22
CA ARG A 307 -0.88 -14.83 21.55
C ARG A 307 -1.06 -13.32 21.56
N VAL A 308 -0.09 -12.56 21.04
CA VAL A 308 -0.16 -11.09 21.00
C VAL A 308 -1.23 -10.60 20.00
N MET A 309 -1.50 -11.35 18.93
CA MET A 309 -2.60 -11.02 18.01
C MET A 309 -3.96 -11.31 18.64
N LYS A 310 -4.11 -12.41 19.37
CA LYS A 310 -5.34 -12.77 20.08
C LYS A 310 -5.70 -11.78 21.18
N ASP A 311 -4.72 -11.34 21.96
CA ASP A 311 -4.90 -10.33 23.01
C ASP A 311 -5.41 -9.00 22.42
N LYS A 312 -4.73 -8.50 21.37
CA LYS A 312 -5.18 -7.28 20.69
C LYS A 312 -6.56 -7.42 20.06
N ARG A 313 -6.93 -8.61 19.58
CA ARG A 313 -8.26 -8.88 19.02
C ARG A 313 -9.36 -8.82 20.07
N GLY A 314 -9.09 -9.30 21.28
CA GLY A 314 -10.04 -9.23 22.40
C GLY A 314 -10.43 -7.80 22.78
N ASN A 315 -9.62 -6.82 22.39
CA ASN A 315 -9.84 -5.40 22.66
C ASN A 315 -10.62 -4.67 21.54
N LEU A 316 -11.00 -5.35 20.45
CA LEU A 316 -11.83 -4.75 19.40
C LEU A 316 -13.29 -4.67 19.86
N GLU A 317 -13.79 -3.44 19.98
CA GLU A 317 -15.18 -3.15 20.33
C GLU A 317 -16.08 -3.26 19.10
N ILE A 318 -17.25 -3.87 19.26
CA ILE A 318 -18.29 -3.91 18.22
C ILE A 318 -19.11 -2.62 18.33
N LEU A 319 -19.18 -1.86 17.24
CA LEU A 319 -19.97 -0.63 17.22
C LEU A 319 -21.42 -0.91 16.83
N SER A 320 -22.35 -0.28 17.53
CA SER A 320 -23.76 -0.32 17.14
C SER A 320 -23.99 0.44 15.83
N ALA A 321 -24.94 -0.03 15.02
CA ALA A 321 -25.36 0.67 13.81
C ALA A 321 -25.80 2.12 14.06
N THR A 322 -26.35 2.41 15.25
CA THR A 322 -26.71 3.78 15.66
C THR A 322 -25.49 4.67 15.82
N THR A 323 -24.44 4.17 16.48
CA THR A 323 -23.18 4.90 16.67
C THR A 323 -22.51 5.22 15.33
N VAL A 324 -22.50 4.25 14.41
CA VAL A 324 -21.96 4.42 13.05
C VAL A 324 -22.79 5.44 12.26
N SER A 325 -24.12 5.34 12.34
CA SER A 325 -25.04 6.29 11.71
C SER A 325 -24.82 7.72 12.20
N ASP A 326 -24.71 7.94 13.50
CA ASP A 326 -24.52 9.27 14.08
C ASP A 326 -23.16 9.86 13.69
N ALA A 327 -22.11 9.04 13.62
CA ALA A 327 -20.81 9.46 13.11
C ALA A 327 -20.86 9.86 11.63
N CYS A 328 -21.55 9.09 10.78
CA CYS A 328 -21.74 9.40 9.37
C CYS A 328 -22.54 10.69 9.16
N ARG A 329 -23.60 10.92 9.95
CA ARG A 329 -24.38 12.17 9.92
C ARG A 329 -23.53 13.38 10.29
N ALA A 330 -22.80 13.30 11.40
CA ALA A 330 -21.90 14.37 11.83
C ALA A 330 -20.82 14.66 10.77
N TRP A 331 -20.31 13.62 10.10
CA TRP A 331 -19.38 13.77 9.00
C TRP A 331 -20.00 14.45 7.77
N LEU A 332 -21.21 14.06 7.37
CA LEU A 332 -21.96 14.70 6.29
C LEU A 332 -22.24 16.17 6.57
N ASP A 333 -22.66 16.52 7.78
CA ASP A 333 -22.88 17.91 8.19
C ASP A 333 -21.59 18.73 8.08
N ALA A 334 -20.47 18.12 8.45
CA ALA A 334 -19.16 18.75 8.36
C ALA A 334 -18.71 18.94 6.90
N ILE A 335 -18.98 17.99 6.01
CA ILE A 335 -18.78 18.14 4.57
C ILE A 335 -19.68 19.23 4.01
N ALA A 336 -20.95 19.27 4.38
CA ALA A 336 -21.89 20.30 3.94
C ALA A 336 -21.40 21.70 4.35
N GLY A 337 -20.82 21.83 5.55
CA GLY A 337 -20.12 23.05 5.99
C GLY A 337 -18.95 23.43 5.08
N ASP A 338 -18.07 22.48 4.76
CA ASP A 338 -16.91 22.70 3.89
C ASP A 338 -17.34 23.09 2.45
N VAL A 339 -18.41 22.46 1.94
CA VAL A 339 -19.01 22.77 0.64
C VAL A 339 -19.63 24.16 0.65
N LYS A 340 -20.35 24.58 1.70
CA LYS A 340 -20.91 25.93 1.81
C LYS A 340 -19.83 27.01 1.76
N GLN A 341 -18.71 26.80 2.46
CA GLN A 341 -17.58 27.75 2.47
C GLN A 341 -16.94 27.93 1.10
N ARG A 342 -16.91 26.89 0.27
CA ARG A 342 -16.27 26.89 -1.06
C ARG A 342 -17.27 26.93 -2.22
N GLY A 343 -18.56 26.91 -1.92
CA GLY A 343 -19.63 26.67 -2.87
C GLY A 343 -19.69 27.73 -3.96
N VAL A 344 -19.42 28.99 -3.64
CA VAL A 344 -19.37 30.07 -4.64
C VAL A 344 -18.23 29.86 -5.64
N ALA A 345 -17.05 29.44 -5.18
CA ALA A 345 -15.90 29.21 -6.05
C ALA A 345 -16.04 27.94 -6.91
N VAL A 346 -16.78 26.94 -6.43
CA VAL A 346 -16.99 25.65 -7.11
C VAL A 346 -18.21 25.72 -8.03
N PHE A 347 -19.37 26.09 -7.50
CA PHE A 347 -20.64 26.12 -8.23
C PHE A 347 -20.92 27.43 -8.94
N GLY A 348 -20.23 28.53 -8.61
CA GLY A 348 -20.30 29.78 -9.38
C GLY A 348 -19.74 29.65 -10.79
N LYS A 349 -19.05 28.53 -11.08
CA LYS A 349 -18.65 28.15 -12.43
C LYS A 349 -19.82 27.56 -13.25
N MET A 350 -20.89 27.09 -12.62
CA MET A 350 -22.01 26.47 -13.34
C MET A 350 -22.85 27.53 -14.05
N SER A 351 -23.26 27.25 -15.28
CA SER A 351 -23.95 28.22 -16.15
C SER A 351 -25.43 28.36 -15.82
N ASN A 352 -26.06 27.32 -15.25
CA ASN A 352 -27.49 27.33 -14.91
C ASN A 352 -27.90 26.24 -13.89
N CYS A 353 -29.07 26.41 -13.27
CA CYS A 353 -29.63 25.43 -12.31
C CYS A 353 -30.04 24.08 -12.94
N LYS A 354 -30.23 24.02 -14.28
CA LYS A 354 -30.55 22.75 -14.97
C LYS A 354 -29.36 21.79 -14.96
N GLU A 355 -28.15 22.31 -15.00
CA GLU A 355 -26.90 21.54 -14.88
C GLU A 355 -26.73 20.97 -13.47
N LEU A 356 -27.10 21.71 -12.43
CA LEU A 356 -27.11 21.20 -11.05
C LEU A 356 -28.13 20.05 -10.88
N ALA A 357 -29.31 20.18 -11.48
CA ALA A 357 -30.31 19.12 -11.50
C ALA A 357 -29.89 17.91 -12.36
N ALA A 358 -29.05 18.10 -13.39
CA ALA A 358 -28.47 17.01 -14.17
C ALA A 358 -27.36 16.28 -13.40
N LEU A 359 -26.53 17.02 -12.66
CA LEU A 359 -25.53 16.48 -11.75
C LEU A 359 -26.17 15.58 -10.69
N GLU A 360 -27.22 16.07 -10.02
CA GLU A 360 -27.98 15.30 -9.04
C GLU A 360 -28.51 14.00 -9.64
N ARG A 361 -29.16 14.06 -10.82
CA ARG A 361 -29.67 12.87 -11.53
C ARG A 361 -28.56 11.87 -11.86
N SER A 362 -27.42 12.34 -12.37
CA SER A 362 -26.27 11.47 -12.67
C SER A 362 -25.72 10.75 -11.43
N SER A 363 -25.76 11.42 -10.27
CA SER A 363 -25.32 10.84 -9.00
C SER A 363 -26.29 9.78 -8.46
N ARG A 364 -27.59 9.89 -8.77
CA ARG A 364 -28.63 8.92 -8.37
C ARG A 364 -28.66 7.68 -9.27
N ILE A 365 -28.57 7.87 -10.59
CA ILE A 365 -28.65 6.78 -11.59
C ILE A 365 -27.48 5.79 -11.47
N SER A 366 -26.28 6.26 -11.11
CA SER A 366 -25.12 5.38 -10.86
C SER A 366 -25.21 4.60 -9.55
N SER A 367 -26.36 4.64 -8.85
CA SER A 367 -26.54 3.97 -7.58
C SER A 367 -27.65 2.93 -7.56
N GLU A 368 -28.27 2.71 -8.72
CA GLU A 368 -29.24 1.64 -9.01
C GLU A 368 -28.64 0.53 -9.90
N ASN A 369 -27.38 0.70 -10.33
CA ASN A 369 -26.53 -0.34 -10.93
C ASN A 369 -25.39 -0.64 -9.96
#